data_AF-A0A7W8VIU4-F1
#
_entry.id   AF-A0A7W8VIU4-F1
#
_cell.length_a   1.000
_cell.length_b   1.000
_cell.length_c   1.000
_cell.angle_alpha   90.00
_cell.angle_beta   90.00
_cell.angle_gamma   90.00
#
_symmetry.space_group_name_H-M   'P 1'
#
loop_
_entity.id
_entity.type
_entity.pdbx_description
1 polymer ?
#
loop_
_entity_poly.entity_id
_entity_poly.type
_entity_poly.pdbx_seq_one_letter_code
_entity_poly.pdbx_strand_id
1 'polypeptide(L)' 'MDFPGGNGSDQALLMAYFPESKAAISMLYVAKRMEGKELMLLPENLIEEPAEVYISFVSPDRSETSKSTYIGQV' A
#
# COMPACT_ATOMS: atom_id res chain seq x y z
N MET A 1 19.29 -9.10 -1.51
CA MET A 1 20.02 -7.90 -1.95
C MET A 1 19.25 -6.71 -1.44
N ASP A 2 19.82 -5.97 -0.49
CA ASP A 2 19.29 -4.67 -0.07
C ASP A 2 19.73 -3.63 -1.09
N PHE A 3 18.77 -2.91 -1.68
CA PHE A 3 19.07 -1.77 -2.54
C PHE A 3 19.41 -0.57 -1.65
N PRO A 4 20.32 0.33 -2.06
CA PRO A 4 20.61 1.52 -1.27
C PRO A 4 19.34 2.36 -1.14
N GLY A 5 18.80 2.43 0.09
CA GLY A 5 17.60 3.18 0.44
C GLY A 5 16.36 2.36 0.84
N GLY A 6 16.42 1.03 0.87
CA GLY A 6 15.30 0.20 1.37
C GLY A 6 15.74 -1.16 1.87
N ASN A 7 15.17 -1.60 3.00
CA ASN A 7 15.44 -2.89 3.63
C ASN A 7 14.44 -3.93 3.14
N GLY A 8 14.87 -5.16 2.83
CA GLY A 8 13.96 -6.24 2.45
C GLY A 8 12.86 -6.56 3.49
N SER A 9 13.09 -6.17 4.75
CA SER A 9 12.15 -6.32 5.87
C SER A 9 11.19 -5.13 6.02
N ASP A 10 11.36 -4.04 5.27
CA ASP A 10 10.39 -2.94 5.25
C ASP A 10 9.01 -3.49 4.94
N GLN A 11 7.99 -2.99 5.61
CA GLN A 11 6.61 -3.43 5.38
C GLN A 11 5.93 -2.49 4.41
N ALA A 12 5.10 -3.05 3.53
CA ALA A 12 4.25 -2.23 2.68
C ALA A 12 3.15 -1.54 3.50
N LEU A 13 2.74 -0.38 3.03
CA LEU A 13 1.49 0.30 3.36
C LEU A 13 0.74 0.46 2.05
N LEU A 14 -0.49 -0.01 1.99
CA LEU A 14 -1.34 0.09 0.79
C LEU A 14 -2.55 0.95 1.10
N MET A 15 -2.96 1.77 0.13
CA MET A 15 -4.17 2.57 0.21
C MET A 15 -4.92 2.50 -1.12
N ALA A 16 -6.21 2.18 -1.06
CA ALA A 16 -7.16 2.35 -2.16
C ALA A 16 -8.04 3.56 -1.82
N TYR A 17 -7.99 4.59 -2.65
CA TYR A 17 -8.80 5.79 -2.53
C TYR A 17 -9.90 5.78 -3.60
N PHE A 18 -11.14 6.01 -3.20
CA PHE A 18 -12.32 6.02 -4.06
C PHE A 18 -12.76 7.47 -4.27
N PRO A 19 -12.45 8.11 -5.41
CA PRO A 19 -12.64 9.54 -5.57
C PRO A 19 -14.12 9.97 -5.54
N GLU A 20 -15.01 9.11 -6.03
CA GLU A 20 -16.45 9.39 -6.12
C GLU A 20 -17.10 9.43 -4.75
N SER A 21 -16.87 8.39 -3.95
CA SER A 21 -17.36 8.30 -2.56
C SER A 21 -16.50 9.07 -1.55
N LYS A 22 -15.33 9.56 -1.96
CA LYS A 22 -14.31 10.19 -1.09
C LYS A 22 -13.93 9.29 0.09
N ALA A 23 -13.96 7.98 -0.13
CA ALA A 23 -13.63 6.96 0.84
C ALA A 23 -12.19 6.47 0.61
N ALA A 24 -11.58 5.92 1.66
CA ALA A 24 -10.27 5.28 1.55
C ALA A 24 -10.24 4.00 2.39
N ILE A 25 -9.58 2.99 1.86
CA ILE A 25 -9.25 1.77 2.57
C ILE A 25 -7.73 1.70 2.63
N SER A 26 -7.19 1.47 3.82
CA SER A 26 -5.77 1.30 4.02
C SER A 26 -5.44 -0.02 4.70
N MET A 27 -4.36 -0.63 4.27
CA MET A 27 -3.72 -1.75 4.94
C MET A 27 -2.35 -1.29 5.41
N LEU A 28 -2.16 -1.35 6.73
CA LEU A 28 -0.92 -0.96 7.35
C LEU A 28 -0.13 -2.20 7.74
N TYR A 29 1.20 -2.12 7.64
CA TYR A 29 2.12 -3.18 8.05
C TYR A 29 1.85 -4.51 7.35
N VAL A 30 1.56 -4.43 6.05
CA VAL A 30 1.29 -5.59 5.21
C VAL A 30 2.60 -6.31 4.87
N ALA A 31 2.60 -7.17 3.86
CA ALA A 31 3.73 -7.96 3.43
C ALA A 31 5.06 -7.19 3.46
N LYS A 32 6.10 -7.91 3.90
CA LYS A 32 7.46 -7.40 3.79
C LYS A 32 7.78 -7.17 2.32
N ARG A 33 8.62 -6.18 2.04
CA ARG A 33 9.07 -5.83 0.69
C ARG A 33 9.60 -7.05 -0.07
N MET A 34 10.28 -7.96 0.63
CA MET A 34 10.81 -9.20 0.05
C MET A 34 9.76 -10.25 -0.37
N GLU A 35 8.54 -10.21 0.18
CA GLU A 35 7.44 -11.10 -0.23
C GLU A 35 6.95 -10.77 -1.64
N GLY A 36 7.07 -9.49 -2.04
CA GLY A 36 6.79 -9.01 -3.40
C GLY A 36 5.32 -9.03 -3.82
N LYS A 37 4.40 -9.44 -2.94
CA LYS A 37 2.95 -9.47 -3.21
C LYS A 37 2.14 -9.24 -1.94
N GLU A 38 0.96 -8.67 -2.11
CA GLU A 38 -0.04 -8.50 -1.06
C GLU A 38 -1.44 -8.47 -1.69
N LEU A 39 -2.46 -8.92 -0.95
CA LEU A 39 -3.86 -8.87 -1.38
C LEU A 39 -4.66 -7.91 -0.51
N MET A 40 -5.30 -6.93 -1.14
CA MET A 40 -6.26 -6.04 -0.49
C MET A 40 -7.68 -6.46 -0.86
N LEU A 41 -8.46 -6.89 0.14
CA LEU A 41 -9.87 -7.18 -0.03
C LEU A 41 -10.68 -5.89 0.04
N LEU A 42 -11.46 -5.61 -0.99
CA LEU A 42 -12.38 -4.47 -1.02
C LEU A 42 -13.78 -4.92 -0.57
N PRO A 43 -14.51 -4.08 0.20
CA PRO A 43 -15.91 -4.27 0.50
C PRO A 43 -16.75 -4.34 -0.76
N GLU A 44 -17.79 -5.19 -0.77
CA GLU A 44 -18.67 -5.36 -1.92
C GLU A 44 -19.29 -4.05 -2.41
N ASN A 45 -19.59 -3.12 -1.50
CA ASN A 45 -20.19 -1.84 -1.84
C ASN A 45 -19.24 -0.85 -2.53
N LEU A 46 -17.96 -1.18 -2.66
CA LEU A 46 -16.94 -0.37 -3.32
C LEU A 46 -16.28 -1.10 -4.50
N ILE A 47 -16.64 -2.35 -4.78
CA ILE A 47 -16.03 -3.16 -5.85
C ILE A 47 -16.31 -2.58 -7.24
N GLU A 48 -17.44 -1.90 -7.43
CA GLU A 48 -17.80 -1.30 -8.72
C GLU A 48 -17.31 0.15 -8.87
N GLU A 49 -16.72 0.73 -7.82
CA GLU A 49 -16.18 2.08 -7.85
C GLU A 49 -14.70 2.06 -8.27
N PRO A 50 -14.27 2.96 -9.18
CA PRO A 50 -12.85 3.05 -9.53
C PRO A 50 -12.02 3.49 -8.32
N ALA A 51 -10.93 2.78 -8.07
CA ALA A 51 -10.05 3.06 -6.95
C ALA A 51 -8.64 3.43 -7.40
N GLU A 52 -8.14 4.57 -6.93
CA GLU A 52 -6.74 4.97 -7.07
C GLU A 52 -5.90 4.29 -5.98
N VAL A 53 -4.90 3.51 -6.40
CA VAL A 53 -4.09 2.71 -5.47
C VAL A 53 -2.71 3.31 -5.28
N TYR A 54 -2.29 3.37 -4.02
CA TYR A 54 -1.01 3.91 -3.59
C TYR A 54 -0.27 2.91 -2.70
N ILE A 55 1.06 2.91 -2.81
CA ILE A 55 1.97 2.15 -1.94
C ILE A 55 3.02 3.03 -1.29
N SER A 56 3.32 2.75 -0.02
CA SER A 56 4.49 3.24 0.70
C SER A 56 5.19 2.08 1.41
N PHE A 57 6.41 2.32 1.90
CA PHE A 57 7.14 1.36 2.72
C PHE A 57 7.49 2.00 4.06
N VAL A 58 7.41 1.23 5.13
CA VAL A 58 7.77 1.63 6.49
C VAL A 58 8.87 0.70 7.02
N SER A 59 9.85 1.26 7.71
CA SER A 59 10.93 0.49 8.31
C SER A 59 10.39 -0.47 9.40
N PRO A 60 11.08 -1.59 9.70
CA PRO A 60 10.60 -2.56 10.69
C PRO A 60 10.38 -1.98 12.09
N ASP A 61 11.19 -0.99 12.47
CA ASP A 61 11.11 -0.24 13.73
C ASP A 61 10.14 0.96 13.66
N ARG A 62 9.53 1.21 12.50
CA ARG A 62 8.56 2.28 12.23
C ARG A 62 9.10 3.70 12.42
N SER A 63 10.42 3.85 12.41
CA SER A 63 11.08 5.16 12.53
C SER A 63 11.03 5.96 11.22
N GLU A 64 10.96 5.28 10.07
CA GLU A 64 10.98 5.91 8.76
C GLU A 64 9.84 5.39 7.88
N THR A 65 9.30 6.27 7.04
CA THR A 65 8.27 5.93 6.04
C THR A 65 8.59 6.62 4.72
N SER A 66 8.49 5.88 3.62
CA SER A 66 8.68 6.43 2.28
C SER A 66 7.51 7.32 1.87
N LYS A 67 7.72 8.16 0.86
CA LYS A 67 6.61 8.83 0.17
C LYS A 67 5.69 7.82 -0.49
N SER A 68 4.41 8.15 -0.56
CA SER A 68 3.43 7.37 -1.31
C SER A 68 3.69 7.45 -2.81
N THR A 69 3.58 6.30 -3.46
CA THR A 69 3.71 6.14 -4.91
C THR A 69 2.38 5.65 -5.45
N TYR A 70 1.84 6.34 -6.46
CA TYR A 70 0.67 5.87 -7.20
C TYR A 70 1.06 4.66 -8.05
N ILE A 71 0.31 3.57 -7.94
CA ILE A 71 0.59 2.32 -8.65
C ILE A 71 -0.45 1.96 -9.71
N GLY A 72 -1.57 2.67 -9.75
CA GLY A 72 -2.57 2.51 -10.79
C GLY A 72 -3.99 2.66 -10.27
N GLN A 73 -4.92 2.51 -11.21
CA GLN A 73 -6.35 2.48 -10.95
C GLN A 73 -6.85 1.05 -11.17
N VAL A 74 -7.77 0.61 -10.31
CA VAL A 74 -8.55 -0.62 -10.48
C VAL A 74 -10.02 -0.31 -10.66
#